data_AF-A0A963ZY75-F1
#
_entry.id   AF-A0A963ZY75-F1
#
_cell.length_a   1.000
_cell.length_b   1.000
_cell.length_c   1.000
_cell.angle_alpha   90.00
_cell.angle_beta   90.00
_cell.angle_gamma   90.00
#
_symmetry.space_group_name_H-M   'P 1'
#
loop_
_entity.id
_entity.type
_entity.pdbx_description
1 polymer ?
#
loop_
_entity_poly.entity_id
_entity_poly.type
_entity_poly.pdbx_seq_one_letter_code
_entity_poly.pdbx_strand_id
1 'polypeptide(L)'
;MDTERFNAAFENHRPQLRAFLLRMTASTEDAEDLVQDTYLKAHAGLSGYRGESSLKTWIFAIGSNLARDLLRNRKRWPEQVTDICREAALNNREFLGEMMQIRMTSPQGQFEIREHIAFCFTCIAKSLPLEQQLVLLLKEVCEFKVKEIAAIIDTTEAMVKYYLHTARRKMIGIFDNRCSLINKNGVCHQCSELNGIFNPKQQFQEELVKIEMARDAENKDKETLFDLRMNILRAIDPFESDAAELQLHHLQHNKRVIEDFLEKN
;
A
#
# COMPACT_ATOMS: atom_id res chain seq x y z
N MET A 1 -30.06 10.55 -7.15
CA MET A 1 -29.61 10.47 -5.75
C MET A 1 -29.43 11.90 -5.28
N ASP A 2 -29.99 12.28 -4.14
CA ASP A 2 -29.77 13.62 -3.56
C ASP A 2 -28.39 13.75 -2.92
N THR A 3 -28.00 14.99 -2.61
CA THR A 3 -26.69 15.34 -2.05
C THR A 3 -26.46 14.73 -0.67
N GLU A 4 -27.46 14.73 0.22
CA GLU A 4 -27.30 14.19 1.58
C GLU A 4 -27.01 12.69 1.56
N ARG A 5 -27.76 11.93 0.76
CA ARG A 5 -27.54 10.49 0.59
C ARG A 5 -26.21 10.20 -0.10
N PHE A 6 -25.79 11.04 -1.05
CA PHE A 6 -24.46 10.93 -1.64
C PHE A 6 -23.36 11.12 -0.61
N ASN A 7 -23.44 12.17 0.22
CA ASN A 7 -22.43 12.49 1.23
C ASN A 7 -22.27 11.33 2.23
N ALA A 8 -23.38 10.83 2.77
CA ALA A 8 -23.34 9.68 3.69
C ALA A 8 -22.73 8.44 3.02
N ALA A 9 -23.05 8.18 1.75
CA ALA A 9 -22.51 7.03 1.04
C ALA A 9 -21.02 7.22 0.66
N PHE A 10 -20.59 8.43 0.35
CA PHE A 10 -19.18 8.74 0.09
C PHE A 10 -18.34 8.54 1.34
N GLU A 11 -18.79 9.05 2.48
CA GLU A 11 -18.07 8.88 3.77
C GLU A 11 -17.93 7.40 4.15
N ASN A 12 -18.91 6.55 3.82
CA ASN A 12 -18.78 5.10 3.99
C ASN A 12 -17.70 4.45 3.10
N HIS A 13 -17.35 5.08 1.98
CA HIS A 13 -16.33 4.57 1.05
C HIS A 13 -14.98 5.29 1.21
N ARG A 14 -14.96 6.44 1.90
CA ARG A 14 -13.80 7.30 2.06
C ARG A 14 -12.60 6.60 2.71
N PRO A 15 -12.72 5.83 3.80
CA PRO A 15 -11.55 5.17 4.41
C PRO A 15 -10.84 4.23 3.44
N GLN A 16 -11.59 3.35 2.76
CA GLN A 16 -11.01 2.41 1.80
C GLN A 16 -10.43 3.13 0.57
N LEU A 17 -11.08 4.19 0.08
CA LEU A 17 -10.57 5.01 -1.02
C LEU A 17 -9.25 5.70 -0.64
N ARG A 18 -9.22 6.35 0.53
CA ARG A 18 -8.04 7.03 1.08
C ARG A 18 -6.88 6.07 1.25
N ALA A 19 -7.14 4.90 1.83
CA ALA A 19 -6.14 3.85 2.03
C ALA A 19 -5.64 3.24 0.70
N PHE A 20 -6.48 3.17 -0.33
CA PHE A 20 -6.09 2.79 -1.68
C PHE A 20 -5.20 3.84 -2.33
N LEU A 21 -5.59 5.12 -2.26
CA LEU A 21 -4.85 6.23 -2.84
C LEU A 21 -3.49 6.41 -2.15
N LEU A 22 -3.41 6.25 -0.83
CA LEU A 22 -2.14 6.21 -0.10
C LEU A 22 -1.22 5.10 -0.64
N ARG A 23 -1.75 3.90 -0.86
CA ARG A 23 -0.95 2.78 -1.39
C ARG A 23 -0.52 3.00 -2.85
N MET A 24 -1.28 3.79 -3.61
CA MET A 24 -0.90 4.22 -4.96
C MET A 24 0.23 5.25 -4.92
N THR A 25 0.07 6.31 -4.12
CA THR A 25 0.95 7.50 -4.14
C THR A 25 2.17 7.37 -3.26
N ALA A 26 2.08 6.62 -2.15
CA ALA A 26 3.02 6.65 -1.03
C ALA A 26 3.18 8.05 -0.41
N SER A 27 2.09 8.81 -0.37
CA SER A 27 2.05 10.19 0.09
C SER A 27 0.71 10.48 0.73
N THR A 28 0.71 10.92 1.99
CA THR A 28 -0.50 11.28 2.72
C THR A 28 -1.17 12.50 2.09
N GLU A 29 -0.39 13.53 1.76
CA GLU A 29 -0.85 14.74 1.09
C GLU A 29 -1.51 14.43 -0.25
N ASP A 30 -0.80 13.74 -1.16
CA ASP A 30 -1.38 13.36 -2.47
C ASP A 30 -2.64 12.50 -2.27
N ALA A 31 -2.68 11.63 -1.25
CA ALA A 31 -3.85 10.79 -1.01
C ALA A 31 -5.07 11.59 -0.54
N GLU A 32 -4.91 12.54 0.37
CA GLU A 32 -5.99 13.43 0.83
C GLU A 32 -6.53 14.30 -0.30
N ASP A 33 -5.62 14.91 -1.07
CA ASP A 33 -5.98 15.77 -2.20
C ASP A 33 -6.78 14.97 -3.24
N LEU A 34 -6.33 13.76 -3.56
CA LEU A 34 -7.04 12.87 -4.47
C LEU A 34 -8.41 12.43 -3.92
N VAL A 35 -8.55 12.21 -2.61
CA VAL A 35 -9.87 11.92 -1.99
C VAL A 35 -10.80 13.13 -2.15
N GLN A 36 -10.31 14.33 -1.85
CA GLN A 36 -11.08 15.56 -1.97
C GLN A 36 -11.49 15.83 -3.41
N ASP A 37 -10.57 15.72 -4.36
CA ASP A 37 -10.86 15.87 -5.78
C ASP A 37 -11.85 14.81 -6.28
N THR A 38 -11.73 13.59 -5.78
CA THR A 38 -12.70 12.52 -6.08
C THR A 38 -14.10 12.90 -5.60
N TYR A 39 -14.22 13.41 -4.36
CA TYR A 39 -15.48 13.89 -3.81
C TYR A 39 -16.06 15.01 -4.68
N LEU A 40 -15.27 16.05 -4.99
CA LEU A 40 -15.72 17.20 -5.76
C LEU A 40 -16.20 16.80 -7.17
N LYS A 41 -15.44 15.93 -7.86
CA LYS A 41 -15.82 15.44 -9.19
C LYS A 41 -17.05 14.54 -9.15
N ALA A 42 -17.15 13.64 -8.17
CA ALA A 42 -18.32 12.78 -7.99
C ALA A 42 -19.56 13.61 -7.64
N HIS A 43 -19.45 14.58 -6.74
CA HIS A 43 -20.54 15.48 -6.38
C HIS A 43 -21.02 16.31 -7.58
N ALA A 44 -20.10 16.89 -8.35
CA ALA A 44 -20.45 17.64 -9.56
C ALA A 44 -21.10 16.77 -10.65
N GLY A 45 -20.68 15.51 -10.77
CA GLY A 45 -21.24 14.53 -11.71
C GLY A 45 -22.51 13.82 -11.24
N LEU A 46 -23.00 14.11 -10.02
CA LEU A 46 -24.06 13.34 -9.36
C LEU A 46 -25.37 13.31 -10.14
N SER A 47 -25.74 14.41 -10.80
CA SER A 47 -26.94 14.50 -11.64
C SER A 47 -26.89 13.59 -12.86
N GLY A 48 -25.69 13.27 -13.35
CA GLY A 48 -25.45 12.38 -14.48
C GLY A 48 -25.26 10.91 -14.10
N TYR A 49 -25.19 10.58 -12.81
CA TYR A 49 -24.99 9.20 -12.35
C TYR A 49 -26.26 8.36 -12.55
N ARG A 50 -26.21 7.43 -13.50
CA ARG A 50 -27.36 6.59 -13.92
C ARG A 50 -27.50 5.28 -13.15
N GLY A 51 -26.57 4.96 -12.25
CA GLY A 51 -26.61 3.71 -11.48
C GLY A 51 -26.27 2.44 -12.29
N GLU A 52 -25.58 2.59 -13.42
CA GLU A 52 -25.12 1.46 -14.25
C GLU A 52 -24.00 0.65 -13.59
N SER A 53 -23.32 1.23 -12.59
CA SER A 53 -22.41 0.56 -11.68
C SER A 53 -22.80 0.86 -10.23
N SER A 54 -22.14 0.23 -9.25
CA SER A 54 -22.30 0.63 -7.85
C SER A 54 -21.66 1.99 -7.60
N LEU A 55 -22.14 2.72 -6.58
CA LEU A 55 -21.57 4.02 -6.23
C LEU A 55 -20.08 3.90 -5.87
N LYS A 56 -19.72 2.82 -5.15
CA LYS A 56 -18.33 2.46 -4.85
C LYS A 56 -17.49 2.33 -6.13
N THR A 57 -17.98 1.60 -7.13
CA THR A 57 -17.27 1.44 -8.42
C THR A 57 -17.05 2.78 -9.10
N TRP A 58 -18.07 3.63 -9.14
CA TRP A 58 -17.98 4.95 -9.77
C TRP A 58 -17.00 5.88 -9.06
N ILE A 59 -17.04 5.94 -7.72
CA ILE A 59 -16.10 6.72 -6.89
C ILE A 59 -14.66 6.24 -7.14
N PHE A 60 -14.43 4.93 -7.14
CA PHE A 60 -13.09 4.37 -7.38
C PHE A 60 -12.64 4.57 -8.83
N ALA A 61 -13.54 4.63 -9.81
CA ALA A 61 -13.19 5.00 -11.19
C ALA A 61 -12.62 6.42 -11.25
N ILE A 62 -13.30 7.39 -10.60
CA ILE A 62 -12.84 8.78 -10.54
C ILE A 62 -11.48 8.86 -9.82
N GLY A 63 -11.36 8.28 -8.63
CA GLY A 63 -10.11 8.31 -7.86
C GLY A 63 -8.94 7.59 -8.53
N SER A 64 -9.20 6.45 -9.17
CA SER A 64 -8.17 5.72 -9.93
C SER A 64 -7.68 6.50 -11.14
N ASN A 65 -8.57 7.20 -11.84
CA ASN A 65 -8.20 8.06 -12.96
C ASN A 65 -7.33 9.24 -12.51
N LEU A 66 -7.72 9.92 -11.42
CA LEU A 66 -6.92 11.01 -10.84
C LEU A 66 -5.53 10.53 -10.39
N ALA A 67 -5.46 9.39 -9.68
CA ALA A 67 -4.19 8.81 -9.26
C ALA A 67 -3.34 8.38 -10.47
N ARG A 68 -3.96 7.83 -11.52
CA ARG A 68 -3.27 7.46 -12.76
C ARG A 68 -2.69 8.68 -13.44
N ASP A 69 -3.45 9.77 -13.56
CA ASP A 69 -2.99 11.02 -14.17
C ASP A 69 -1.82 11.64 -13.39
N LEU A 70 -1.90 11.66 -12.05
CA LEU A 70 -0.82 12.13 -11.18
C LEU A 70 0.48 11.33 -11.35
N LEU A 71 0.37 10.01 -11.56
CA LEU A 71 1.49 9.08 -11.56
C LEU A 71 2.03 8.76 -12.96
N ARG A 72 1.29 9.08 -14.04
CA ARG A 72 1.62 8.66 -15.42
C ARG A 72 3.02 9.05 -15.87
N ASN A 73 3.49 10.22 -15.44
CA ASN A 73 4.79 10.76 -15.83
C ASN A 73 5.88 10.58 -14.76
N ARG A 74 5.55 9.95 -13.61
CA ARG A 74 6.52 9.70 -12.55
C ARG A 74 7.29 8.41 -12.83
N LYS A 75 8.62 8.45 -12.68
CA LYS A 75 9.46 7.24 -12.72
C LYS A 75 8.99 6.24 -11.66
N ARG A 76 8.97 4.95 -12.01
CA ARG A 76 8.58 3.87 -11.09
C ARG A 76 9.70 3.58 -10.10
N TRP A 77 9.34 3.10 -8.91
CA TRP A 77 10.32 2.81 -7.87
C TRP A 77 11.14 1.57 -8.24
N PRO A 78 12.41 1.46 -7.84
CA PRO A 78 13.19 0.25 -8.04
C PRO A 78 12.73 -0.88 -7.12
N GLU A 79 12.98 -2.14 -7.49
CA GLU A 79 12.68 -3.30 -6.63
C GLU A 79 13.52 -3.31 -5.34
N GLN A 80 14.67 -2.62 -5.36
CA GLN A 80 15.57 -2.42 -4.21
C GLN A 80 15.15 -1.25 -3.32
N VAL A 81 13.96 -0.67 -3.50
CA VAL A 81 13.48 0.49 -2.74
C VAL A 81 13.67 0.35 -1.23
N THR A 82 13.41 -0.84 -0.68
CA THR A 82 13.61 -1.11 0.74
C THR A 82 15.07 -0.90 1.15
N ASP A 83 16.03 -1.38 0.38
CA ASP A 83 17.47 -1.29 0.71
C ASP A 83 17.95 0.15 0.64
N ILE A 84 17.58 0.85 -0.44
CA ILE A 84 17.93 2.26 -0.67
C ILE A 84 17.42 3.13 0.48
N CYS A 85 16.15 2.96 0.85
CA CYS A 85 15.55 3.73 1.93
C CYS A 85 16.14 3.38 3.30
N ARG A 86 16.44 2.11 3.55
CA ARG A 86 17.12 1.69 4.80
C ARG A 86 18.49 2.35 4.93
N GLU A 87 19.28 2.34 3.87
CA GLU A 87 20.61 2.98 3.88
C GLU A 87 20.50 4.48 4.11
N ALA A 88 19.57 5.16 3.43
CA ALA A 88 19.31 6.58 3.66
C ALA A 88 18.87 6.88 5.09
N ALA A 89 17.96 6.07 5.65
CA ALA A 89 17.47 6.20 7.02
C ALA A 89 18.60 6.07 8.06
N LEU A 90 19.48 5.07 7.92
CA LEU A 90 20.60 4.86 8.84
C LEU A 90 21.61 6.02 8.84
N ASN A 91 21.70 6.75 7.74
CA ASN A 91 22.58 7.92 7.60
C ASN A 91 21.87 9.25 7.89
N ASN A 92 20.59 9.22 8.29
CA ASN A 92 19.80 10.41 8.59
C ASN A 92 19.44 10.50 10.08
N ARG A 93 20.23 11.28 10.82
CA ARG A 93 20.03 11.46 12.28
C ARG A 93 18.73 12.16 12.64
N GLU A 94 18.25 13.07 11.79
CA GLU A 94 17.00 13.78 12.00
C GLU A 94 15.82 12.81 11.91
N PHE A 95 15.75 12.03 10.81
CA PHE A 95 14.74 10.99 10.63
C PHE A 95 14.72 9.98 11.79
N LEU A 96 15.89 9.48 12.21
CA LEU A 96 15.97 8.55 13.34
C LEU A 96 15.48 9.18 14.66
N GLY A 97 15.76 10.47 14.86
CA GLY A 97 15.28 11.22 16.02
C GLY A 97 13.76 11.39 16.01
N GLU A 98 13.19 11.78 14.88
CA GLU A 98 11.74 11.92 14.68
C GLU A 98 11.01 10.58 14.86
N MET A 99 11.54 9.50 14.25
CA MET A 99 11.03 8.14 14.40
C MET A 99 10.95 7.70 15.88
N MET A 100 12.00 7.96 16.66
CA MET A 100 12.03 7.62 18.09
C MET A 100 11.09 8.52 18.89
N GLN A 101 11.00 9.80 18.54
CA GLN A 101 10.07 10.73 19.18
C GLN A 101 8.62 10.27 19.01
N ILE A 102 8.20 9.93 17.78
CA ILE A 102 6.87 9.40 17.47
C ILE A 102 6.58 8.17 18.34
N ARG A 103 7.52 7.21 18.40
CA ARG A 103 7.38 6.02 19.24
C ARG A 103 7.15 6.34 20.72
N MET A 104 7.79 7.38 21.25
CA MET A 104 7.71 7.73 22.67
C MET A 104 6.47 8.53 23.03
N THR A 105 5.94 9.35 22.10
CA THR A 105 4.90 10.33 22.42
C THR A 105 3.58 10.12 21.72
N SER A 106 3.52 9.35 20.64
CA SER A 106 2.28 9.10 19.90
C SER A 106 1.59 7.82 20.38
N PRO A 107 0.26 7.84 20.59
CA PRO A 107 -0.50 6.61 20.76
C PRO A 107 -0.47 5.73 19.50
N GLN A 108 -0.27 6.31 18.32
CA GLN A 108 -0.11 5.63 17.03
C GLN A 108 1.37 5.42 16.64
N GLY A 109 2.27 5.51 17.62
CA GLY A 109 3.71 5.32 17.45
C GLY A 109 4.18 3.89 17.69
N GLN A 110 3.28 2.92 17.93
CA GLN A 110 3.68 1.54 18.18
C GLN A 110 4.31 0.92 16.94
N PHE A 111 5.20 -0.05 17.15
CA PHE A 111 5.75 -0.83 16.06
C PHE A 111 5.11 -2.21 16.05
N GLU A 112 4.42 -2.51 14.96
CA GLU A 112 3.79 -3.80 14.71
C GLU A 112 4.39 -4.40 13.42
N ILE A 113 4.86 -5.65 13.49
CA ILE A 113 5.48 -6.30 12.32
C ILE A 113 4.49 -6.42 11.17
N ARG A 114 3.20 -6.67 11.45
CA ARG A 114 2.13 -6.77 10.44
C ARG A 114 1.94 -5.45 9.68
N GLU A 115 2.00 -4.33 10.39
CA GLU A 115 1.94 -2.97 9.81
C GLU A 115 3.15 -2.71 8.91
N HIS A 116 4.34 -3.10 9.38
CA HIS A 116 5.54 -2.98 8.55
C HIS A 116 5.51 -3.90 7.31
N ILE A 117 4.88 -5.08 7.38
CA ILE A 117 4.65 -5.96 6.22
C ILE A 117 3.76 -5.26 5.17
N ALA A 118 2.69 -4.57 5.60
CA ALA A 118 1.81 -3.81 4.72
C ALA A 118 2.50 -2.58 4.12
N PHE A 119 3.30 -1.88 4.92
CA PHE A 119 4.17 -0.79 4.50
C PHE A 119 5.19 -1.22 3.43
N CYS A 120 5.89 -2.33 3.68
CA CYS A 120 6.87 -2.90 2.76
C CYS A 120 6.23 -3.26 1.41
N PHE A 121 5.04 -3.87 1.44
CA PHE A 121 4.29 -4.12 0.22
C PHE A 121 3.96 -2.84 -0.53
N THR A 122 3.51 -1.81 0.18
CA THR A 122 3.16 -0.50 -0.41
C THR A 122 4.35 0.11 -1.16
N CYS A 123 5.54 0.07 -0.57
CA CYS A 123 6.76 0.53 -1.21
C CYS A 123 7.11 -0.31 -2.45
N ILE A 124 7.13 -1.64 -2.31
CA ILE A 124 7.58 -2.54 -3.39
C ILE A 124 6.59 -2.55 -4.57
N ALA A 125 5.28 -2.44 -4.32
CA ALA A 125 4.25 -2.42 -5.36
C ALA A 125 4.43 -1.24 -6.33
N LYS A 126 5.15 -0.18 -5.93
CA LYS A 126 5.48 0.95 -6.81
C LYS A 126 6.53 0.62 -7.88
N SER A 127 7.20 -0.53 -7.78
CA SER A 127 8.07 -1.08 -8.84
C SER A 127 7.33 -1.76 -9.98
N LEU A 128 6.01 -1.98 -9.82
CA LEU A 128 5.16 -2.44 -10.89
C LEU A 128 4.91 -1.30 -11.90
N PRO A 129 4.70 -1.63 -13.19
CA PRO A 129 3.98 -0.75 -14.12
C PRO A 129 2.67 -0.24 -13.50
N LEU A 130 2.28 0.98 -13.84
CA LEU A 130 1.19 1.68 -13.16
C LEU A 130 -0.14 0.92 -13.21
N GLU A 131 -0.48 0.35 -14.37
CA GLU A 131 -1.69 -0.42 -14.59
C GLU A 131 -1.68 -1.73 -13.77
N GLN A 132 -0.51 -2.37 -13.64
CA GLN A 132 -0.34 -3.56 -12.82
C GLN A 132 -0.52 -3.24 -11.33
N GLN A 133 0.05 -2.13 -10.85
CA GLN A 133 -0.15 -1.67 -9.47
C GLN A 133 -1.63 -1.39 -9.18
N LEU A 134 -2.30 -0.64 -10.06
CA LEU A 134 -3.72 -0.30 -9.96
C LEU A 134 -4.57 -1.57 -9.85
N VAL A 135 -4.44 -2.47 -10.82
CA VAL A 135 -5.24 -3.71 -10.85
C VAL A 135 -4.97 -4.58 -9.62
N LEU A 136 -3.71 -4.70 -9.20
CA LEU A 136 -3.35 -5.50 -8.03
C LEU A 136 -4.01 -4.95 -6.76
N LEU A 137 -3.93 -3.65 -6.51
CA LEU A 137 -4.52 -3.03 -5.32
C LEU A 137 -6.05 -3.07 -5.36
N LEU A 138 -6.67 -2.75 -6.50
CA LEU A 138 -8.12 -2.82 -6.67
C LEU A 138 -8.66 -4.24 -6.44
N LYS A 139 -7.92 -5.26 -6.91
CA LYS A 139 -8.35 -6.65 -6.80
C LYS A 139 -8.08 -7.23 -5.41
N GLU A 140 -6.84 -7.12 -4.95
CA GLU A 140 -6.36 -7.85 -3.76
C GLU A 140 -6.64 -7.09 -2.46
N VAL A 141 -6.73 -5.76 -2.49
CA VAL A 141 -6.91 -4.94 -1.28
C VAL A 141 -8.33 -4.36 -1.21
N CYS A 142 -8.85 -3.83 -2.31
CA CYS A 142 -10.20 -3.24 -2.35
C CYS A 142 -11.33 -4.24 -2.68
N GLU A 143 -10.95 -5.47 -3.03
CA GLU A 143 -11.81 -6.63 -3.28
C GLU A 143 -12.81 -6.47 -4.43
N PHE A 144 -12.50 -5.65 -5.43
CA PHE A 144 -13.33 -5.52 -6.63
C PHE A 144 -13.33 -6.79 -7.49
N LYS A 145 -14.45 -7.03 -8.17
CA LYS A 145 -14.55 -8.08 -9.20
C LYS A 145 -13.85 -7.62 -10.48
N VAL A 146 -13.38 -8.57 -11.28
CA VAL A 146 -12.69 -8.29 -12.55
C VAL A 146 -13.49 -7.35 -13.47
N LYS A 147 -14.81 -7.58 -13.57
CA LYS A 147 -15.72 -6.70 -14.33
C LYS A 147 -15.79 -5.26 -13.80
N GLU A 148 -15.72 -5.09 -12.48
CA GLU A 148 -15.76 -3.76 -11.84
C GLU A 148 -14.43 -3.05 -12.06
N ILE A 149 -13.31 -3.77 -11.95
CA ILE A 149 -11.98 -3.22 -12.23
C ILE A 149 -11.89 -2.79 -13.70
N ALA A 150 -12.39 -3.60 -14.63
CA ALA A 150 -12.43 -3.26 -16.05
C ALA A 150 -13.15 -1.93 -16.31
N ALA A 151 -14.27 -1.70 -15.62
CA ALA A 151 -14.98 -0.42 -15.66
C ALA A 151 -14.22 0.72 -14.95
N ILE A 152 -13.55 0.45 -13.83
CA ILE A 152 -12.82 1.46 -13.02
C ILE A 152 -11.66 2.06 -13.81
N ILE A 153 -10.86 1.24 -14.49
CA ILE A 153 -9.64 1.70 -15.19
C ILE A 153 -9.82 1.84 -16.70
N ASP A 154 -11.05 1.68 -17.20
CA ASP A 154 -11.42 1.75 -18.62
C ASP A 154 -10.60 0.79 -19.50
N THR A 155 -10.77 -0.52 -19.27
CA THR A 155 -10.11 -1.57 -20.05
C THR A 155 -10.98 -2.82 -20.17
N THR A 156 -10.48 -3.87 -20.84
CA THR A 156 -11.21 -5.13 -20.97
C THR A 156 -10.95 -6.06 -19.78
N GLU A 157 -11.90 -6.95 -19.45
CA GLU A 157 -11.68 -7.99 -18.43
C GLU A 157 -10.47 -8.88 -18.74
N ALA A 158 -10.17 -9.10 -20.02
CA ALA A 158 -8.99 -9.84 -20.45
C ALA A 158 -7.69 -9.12 -20.04
N MET A 159 -7.62 -7.80 -20.26
CA MET A 159 -6.48 -6.99 -19.82
C MET A 159 -6.36 -6.94 -18.30
N VAL A 160 -7.47 -6.85 -17.57
CA VAL A 160 -7.45 -6.93 -16.09
C VAL A 160 -6.85 -8.25 -15.63
N LYS A 161 -7.28 -9.39 -16.19
CA LYS A 161 -6.73 -10.72 -15.85
C LYS A 161 -5.24 -10.81 -16.15
N TYR A 162 -4.81 -10.26 -17.29
CA TYR A 162 -3.40 -10.19 -17.67
C TYR A 162 -2.57 -9.34 -16.70
N TYR A 163 -3.01 -8.12 -16.39
CA TYR A 163 -2.33 -7.23 -15.44
C TYR A 163 -2.26 -7.85 -14.05
N LEU A 164 -3.34 -8.46 -13.57
CA LEU A 164 -3.35 -9.14 -12.28
C LEU A 164 -2.35 -10.30 -12.24
N HIS A 165 -2.38 -11.19 -13.24
CA HIS A 165 -1.49 -12.34 -13.31
C HIS A 165 -0.01 -11.91 -13.34
N THR A 166 0.32 -10.92 -14.18
CA THR A 166 1.69 -10.41 -14.30
C THR A 166 2.15 -9.67 -13.05
N ALA A 167 1.27 -8.88 -12.43
CA ALA A 167 1.54 -8.19 -11.17
C ALA A 167 1.82 -9.18 -10.02
N ARG A 168 0.95 -10.19 -9.83
CA ARG A 168 1.13 -11.23 -8.81
C ARG A 168 2.45 -11.97 -9.02
N ARG A 169 2.70 -12.46 -10.24
CA ARG A 169 3.95 -13.17 -10.57
C ARG A 169 5.18 -12.33 -10.25
N LYS A 170 5.18 -11.04 -10.59
CA LYS A 170 6.29 -10.12 -10.31
C LYS A 170 6.47 -9.92 -8.80
N MET A 171 5.40 -9.62 -8.06
CA MET A 171 5.48 -9.39 -6.62
C MET A 171 5.91 -10.65 -5.86
N ILE A 172 5.39 -11.83 -6.23
CA ILE A 172 5.80 -13.12 -5.68
C ILE A 172 7.30 -13.32 -5.88
N GLY A 173 7.80 -13.12 -7.10
CA GLY A 173 9.23 -13.23 -7.40
C GLY A 173 10.08 -12.26 -6.58
N ILE A 174 9.65 -11.01 -6.42
CA ILE A 174 10.38 -10.02 -5.61
C ILE A 174 10.46 -10.48 -4.15
N PHE A 175 9.33 -10.86 -3.55
CA PHE A 175 9.31 -11.28 -2.15
C PHE A 175 10.06 -12.59 -1.90
N ASP A 176 9.95 -13.55 -2.80
CA ASP A 176 10.67 -14.82 -2.72
C ASP A 176 12.19 -14.63 -2.80
N ASN A 177 12.67 -13.69 -3.60
CA ASN A 177 14.11 -13.42 -3.71
C ASN A 177 14.65 -12.53 -2.60
N ARG A 178 13.81 -11.67 -1.99
CA ARG A 178 14.30 -10.58 -1.12
C ARG A 178 13.81 -10.66 0.31
N CYS A 179 12.59 -11.12 0.59
CA CYS A 179 12.02 -11.04 1.93
C CYS A 179 12.49 -12.21 2.79
N SER A 180 13.28 -11.92 3.85
CA SER A 180 13.75 -12.94 4.79
C SER A 180 12.63 -13.66 5.56
N LEU A 181 11.43 -13.07 5.64
CA LEU A 181 10.25 -13.72 6.21
C LEU A 181 9.63 -14.79 5.29
N ILE A 182 9.94 -14.75 4.00
CA ILE A 182 9.39 -15.65 2.98
C ILE A 182 10.43 -16.68 2.55
N ASN A 183 11.68 -16.25 2.42
CA ASN A 183 12.79 -17.10 2.03
C ASN A 183 13.96 -16.83 2.97
N LYS A 184 14.52 -17.88 3.58
CA LYS A 184 15.69 -17.79 4.47
C LYS A 184 16.94 -17.21 3.81
N ASN A 185 17.02 -17.25 2.47
CA ASN A 185 18.10 -16.63 1.69
C ASN A 185 17.74 -15.21 1.21
N GLY A 186 16.58 -14.68 1.59
CA GLY A 186 16.15 -13.32 1.26
C GLY A 186 17.04 -12.29 1.93
N VAL A 187 17.49 -11.31 1.15
CA VAL A 187 18.49 -10.31 1.57
C VAL A 187 17.94 -9.16 2.44
N CYS A 188 16.62 -8.97 2.50
CA CYS A 188 15.98 -7.91 3.26
C CYS A 188 15.55 -8.41 4.65
N HIS A 189 16.10 -7.78 5.70
CA HIS A 189 15.88 -8.12 7.11
C HIS A 189 15.16 -7.03 7.91
N GLN A 190 14.56 -6.03 7.24
CA GLN A 190 14.01 -4.85 7.92
C GLN A 190 12.96 -5.17 8.98
N CYS A 191 12.11 -6.18 8.76
CA CYS A 191 11.14 -6.61 9.77
C CYS A 191 11.83 -7.06 11.07
N SER A 192 12.92 -7.83 10.97
CA SER A 192 13.69 -8.32 12.11
C SER A 192 14.47 -7.19 12.79
N GLU A 193 15.11 -6.33 11.99
CA GLU A 193 15.90 -5.20 12.49
C GLU A 193 15.04 -4.20 13.25
N LEU A 194 13.92 -3.78 12.66
CA LEU A 194 12.99 -2.86 13.31
C LEU A 194 12.36 -3.48 14.55
N ASN A 195 12.03 -4.79 14.53
CA ASN A 195 11.56 -5.45 15.75
C ASN A 195 12.63 -5.43 16.85
N GLY A 196 13.90 -5.64 16.52
CA GLY A 196 15.00 -5.55 17.50
C GLY A 196 15.16 -4.14 18.08
N ILE A 197 14.94 -3.10 17.27
CA ILE A 197 15.00 -1.69 17.71
C ILE A 197 13.83 -1.37 18.64
N PHE A 198 12.61 -1.71 18.24
CA PHE A 198 11.39 -1.26 18.90
C PHE A 198 10.92 -2.17 20.03
N ASN A 199 11.23 -3.47 19.94
CA ASN A 199 10.80 -4.49 20.90
C ASN A 199 12.00 -5.30 21.42
N PRO A 200 13.04 -4.66 22.01
CA PRO A 200 14.30 -5.32 22.36
C PRO A 200 14.18 -6.41 23.43
N LYS A 201 13.07 -6.42 24.18
CA LYS A 201 12.77 -7.44 25.20
C LYS A 201 11.92 -8.60 24.67
N GLN A 202 11.32 -8.47 23.49
CA GLN A 202 10.55 -9.54 22.84
C GLN A 202 11.47 -10.32 21.90
N GLN A 203 11.35 -11.65 21.90
CA GLN A 203 12.10 -12.45 20.94
C GLN A 203 11.41 -12.35 19.57
N PHE A 204 12.14 -11.97 18.52
CA PHE A 204 11.58 -11.84 17.16
C PHE A 204 10.78 -13.07 16.70
N GLN A 205 11.25 -14.27 17.08
CA GLN A 205 10.55 -15.52 16.77
C GLN A 205 9.15 -15.60 17.39
N GLU A 206 8.93 -15.02 18.57
CA GLU A 206 7.62 -15.00 19.24
C GLU A 206 6.60 -14.18 18.43
N GLU A 207 7.03 -13.04 17.88
CA GLU A 207 6.18 -12.21 17.03
C GLU A 207 5.90 -12.88 15.66
N LEU A 208 6.87 -13.60 15.10
CA LEU A 208 6.67 -14.33 13.85
C LEU A 208 5.62 -15.44 13.95
N VAL A 209 5.54 -16.14 15.08
CA VAL A 209 4.54 -17.21 15.30
C VAL A 209 3.10 -16.67 15.22
N LYS A 210 2.90 -15.38 15.51
CA LYS A 210 1.58 -14.70 15.39
C LYS A 210 1.23 -14.34 13.95
N ILE A 211 2.17 -14.44 13.01
CA ILE A 211 1.99 -14.09 11.60
C ILE A 211 1.97 -15.37 10.78
N GLU A 212 0.78 -15.79 10.37
CA GLU A 212 0.55 -17.03 9.60
C GLU A 212 1.49 -17.17 8.39
N MET A 213 1.62 -16.10 7.61
CA MET A 213 2.52 -16.06 6.45
C MET A 213 3.99 -16.35 6.81
N ALA A 214 4.48 -15.87 7.96
CA ALA A 214 5.86 -16.08 8.37
C ALA A 214 6.05 -17.47 9.01
N ARG A 215 5.08 -17.92 9.81
CA ARG A 215 5.10 -19.26 10.42
C ARG A 215 5.09 -20.36 9.37
N ASP A 216 4.30 -20.18 8.30
CA ASP A 216 4.07 -21.22 7.30
C ASP A 216 4.93 -21.04 6.04
N ALA A 217 5.93 -20.14 6.08
CA ALA A 217 6.80 -19.78 4.96
C ALA A 217 7.55 -20.98 4.34
N GLU A 218 7.96 -21.95 5.15
CA GLU A 218 8.67 -23.14 4.64
C GLU A 218 7.71 -24.23 4.11
N ASN A 219 6.43 -24.17 4.47
CA ASN A 219 5.48 -25.27 4.27
C ASN A 219 4.42 -24.98 3.20
N LYS A 220 4.26 -23.73 2.80
CA LYS A 220 3.24 -23.29 1.83
C LYS A 220 3.88 -22.88 0.52
N ASP A 221 3.13 -23.02 -0.57
CA ASP A 221 3.53 -22.49 -1.85
C ASP A 221 3.50 -20.96 -1.86
N LYS A 222 4.22 -20.36 -2.82
CA LYS A 222 4.44 -18.91 -2.89
C LYS A 222 3.16 -18.12 -3.19
N GLU A 223 2.19 -18.70 -3.88
CA GLU A 223 0.90 -18.06 -4.12
C GLU A 223 0.11 -17.98 -2.82
N THR A 224 0.07 -19.07 -2.04
CA THR A 224 -0.57 -19.07 -0.72
C THR A 224 0.07 -18.03 0.21
N LEU A 225 1.40 -17.92 0.24
CA LEU A 225 2.09 -16.92 1.06
C LEU A 225 1.76 -15.48 0.61
N PHE A 226 1.59 -15.27 -0.68
CA PHE A 226 1.15 -13.98 -1.22
C PHE A 226 -0.27 -13.65 -0.77
N ASP A 227 -1.19 -14.62 -0.82
CA ASP A 227 -2.58 -14.42 -0.38
C ASP A 227 -2.67 -14.12 1.13
N LEU A 228 -1.85 -14.78 1.95
CA LEU A 228 -1.71 -14.48 3.38
C LEU A 228 -1.17 -13.05 3.61
N ARG A 229 -0.26 -12.57 2.78
CA ARG A 229 0.15 -11.16 2.79
C ARG A 229 -1.02 -10.24 2.46
N MET A 230 -1.85 -10.61 1.48
CA MET A 230 -2.99 -9.78 1.10
C MET A 230 -4.04 -9.69 2.22
N ASN A 231 -4.23 -10.77 2.99
CA ASN A 231 -5.03 -10.74 4.22
C ASN A 231 -4.53 -9.69 5.22
N ILE A 232 -3.21 -9.57 5.40
CA ILE A 232 -2.61 -8.55 6.27
C ILE A 232 -2.96 -7.15 5.75
N LEU A 233 -2.78 -6.90 4.46
CA LEU A 233 -3.09 -5.58 3.87
C LEU A 233 -4.56 -5.20 3.98
N ARG A 234 -5.48 -6.15 3.79
CA ARG A 234 -6.93 -5.92 3.90
C ARG A 234 -7.37 -5.62 5.34
N ALA A 235 -6.68 -6.19 6.31
CA ALA A 235 -7.00 -6.01 7.73
C ALA A 235 -6.49 -4.67 8.32
N ILE A 236 -5.69 -3.90 7.55
CA ILE A 236 -5.00 -2.71 8.04
C ILE A 236 -5.52 -1.46 7.31
N ASP A 237 -6.13 -0.56 8.08
CA ASP A 237 -6.27 0.83 7.67
C ASP A 237 -4.99 1.60 8.07
N PRO A 238 -4.19 2.06 7.09
CA PRO A 238 -2.90 2.71 7.36
C PRO A 238 -3.00 4.04 8.09
N PHE A 239 -4.21 4.56 8.34
CA PHE A 239 -4.43 5.81 9.07
C PHE A 239 -5.00 5.65 10.47
N GLU A 240 -5.53 4.47 10.80
CA GLU A 240 -6.24 4.23 12.06
C GLU A 240 -5.54 3.21 12.97
N SER A 241 -4.45 2.58 12.50
CA SER A 241 -3.72 1.59 13.30
C SER A 241 -2.90 2.23 14.43
N ASP A 242 -2.56 1.43 15.44
CA ASP A 242 -1.67 1.82 16.54
C ASP A 242 -0.23 2.12 16.07
N ALA A 243 0.09 1.85 14.80
CA ALA A 243 1.37 2.18 14.17
C ALA A 243 1.24 3.25 13.08
N ALA A 244 0.06 3.85 12.88
CA ALA A 244 -0.24 4.69 11.72
C ALA A 244 0.75 5.85 11.59
N GLU A 245 0.93 6.65 12.64
CA GLU A 245 1.84 7.81 12.61
C GLU A 245 3.28 7.39 12.29
N LEU A 246 3.76 6.31 12.91
CA LEU A 246 5.11 5.79 12.66
C LEU A 246 5.28 5.31 11.22
N GLN A 247 4.33 4.55 10.67
CA GLN A 247 4.42 4.03 9.31
C GLN A 247 4.27 5.13 8.26
N LEU A 248 3.38 6.09 8.47
CA LEU A 248 3.20 7.23 7.56
C LEU A 248 4.46 8.11 7.54
N HIS A 249 5.10 8.30 8.69
CA HIS A 249 6.40 8.98 8.79
C HIS A 249 7.48 8.27 7.95
N HIS A 250 7.60 6.94 8.09
CA HIS A 250 8.50 6.14 7.26
C HIS A 250 8.16 6.23 5.77
N LEU A 251 6.88 6.28 5.41
CA LEU A 251 6.44 6.28 4.01
C LEU A 251 6.83 7.58 3.32
N GLN A 252 6.64 8.70 4.02
CA GLN A 252 7.04 10.01 3.56
C GLN A 252 8.56 10.14 3.45
N HIS A 253 9.33 9.54 4.36
CA HIS A 253 10.79 9.45 4.21
C HIS A 253 11.18 8.66 2.96
N ASN A 254 10.62 7.46 2.78
CA ASN A 254 10.91 6.61 1.63
C ASN A 254 10.56 7.29 0.30
N LYS A 255 9.44 8.01 0.23
CA LYS A 255 9.06 8.77 -0.96
C LYS A 255 10.13 9.79 -1.33
N ARG A 256 10.54 10.65 -0.39
CA ARG A 256 11.57 11.69 -0.61
C ARG A 256 12.89 11.08 -1.07
N VAL A 257 13.36 10.03 -0.38
CA VAL A 257 14.60 9.34 -0.72
C VAL A 257 14.58 8.79 -2.15
N ILE A 258 13.46 8.20 -2.57
CA ILE A 258 13.35 7.60 -3.89
C ILE A 258 13.15 8.64 -4.98
N GLU A 259 12.44 9.74 -4.71
CA GLU A 259 12.36 10.87 -5.64
C GLU A 259 13.77 11.44 -5.90
N ASP A 260 14.56 11.71 -4.86
CA ASP A 260 15.95 12.14 -4.98
C ASP A 260 16.83 11.13 -5.73
N PHE A 261 16.63 9.82 -5.46
CA PHE A 261 17.38 8.75 -6.13
C PHE A 261 17.07 8.71 -7.63
N LEU A 262 15.80 8.85 -8.01
CA LEU A 262 15.33 8.80 -9.41
C LEU A 262 15.65 10.07 -10.20
N GLU A 263 15.91 11.20 -9.54
CA GLU A 263 16.43 12.40 -10.21
C GLU A 263 17.92 12.25 -10.57
N LYS A 264 18.67 11.52 -9.74
CA LYS A 264 20.11 11.30 -9.91
C LYS A 264 20.47 10.14 -10.85
N ASN A 265 19.51 9.27 -11.19
CA ASN A 265 19.69 8.06 -12.00
C ASN A 265 18.64 7.93 -13.11
#